data_AF-A0A7J2UWL5-F1
#
_entry.id   AF-A0A7J2UWL5-F1
#
_cell.length_a   1.000
_cell.length_b   1.000
_cell.length_c   1.000
_cell.angle_alpha   90.00
_cell.angle_beta   90.00
_cell.angle_gamma   90.00
#
_symmetry.space_group_name_H-M   'P 1'
#
loop_
_entity.id
_entity.type
_entity.pdbx_description
1 polymer ?
#
loop_
_entity_poly.entity_id
_entity_poly.type
_entity_poly.pdbx_seq_one_letter_code
_entity_poly.pdbx_strand_id
1 'polypeptide(L)'
;YQIHPDEGSVRPAAVTLESRQGDCDDLSFLYISLCRAVDIPARFIRGYLITENTDGAITATPHAWAEVFVGVAGQLSGWIPVECACSSTSIEINIHQNFGLESASHLRLFTDDGSNASLATSLTGISYVTRDPSITIIFQPFAEIQNYQVLESKNLVITDSNIRYYE
;
A
#
# COMPACT_ATOMS: atom_id res chain seq x y z
N TYR A 1 9.39 11.71 0.89
CA TYR A 1 9.14 10.78 2.01
C TYR A 1 9.87 11.30 3.24
N GLN A 2 9.16 11.53 4.34
CA GLN A 2 9.73 11.90 5.64
C GLN A 2 8.83 11.35 6.75
N ILE A 3 9.39 10.47 7.57
CA ILE A 3 8.72 9.95 8.76
C ILE A 3 8.65 11.07 9.79
N HIS A 4 7.47 11.27 10.40
CA HIS A 4 7.27 12.23 11.46
C HIS A 4 6.97 11.54 12.80
N PRO A 5 7.35 12.15 13.94
CA PRO A 5 7.35 11.49 15.24
C PRO A 5 5.96 11.41 15.91
N ASP A 6 4.90 11.92 15.29
CA ASP A 6 3.55 11.84 15.87
C ASP A 6 3.01 10.42 15.68
N GLU A 7 3.32 9.56 16.66
CA GLU A 7 3.01 8.13 16.75
C GLU A 7 1.51 7.81 16.53
N GLY A 8 1.09 7.74 15.26
CA GLY A 8 -0.16 7.09 14.85
C GLY A 8 -1.26 7.99 14.30
N SER A 9 -1.03 9.28 14.07
CA SER A 9 -2.02 10.14 13.41
C SER A 9 -1.59 10.55 12.00
N VAL A 10 -2.36 10.12 11.00
CA VAL A 10 -2.26 10.56 9.61
C VAL A 10 -2.49 12.08 9.52
N ARG A 11 -1.65 12.76 8.74
CA ARG A 11 -1.78 14.19 8.46
C ARG A 11 -2.88 14.46 7.43
N PRO A 12 -3.64 15.57 7.56
CA PRO A 12 -4.54 15.98 6.51
C PRO A 12 -3.81 16.19 5.18
N ALA A 13 -4.40 15.75 4.07
CA ALA A 13 -3.81 15.84 2.74
C ALA A 13 -3.31 17.26 2.38
N ALA A 14 -4.03 18.31 2.78
CA ALA A 14 -3.62 19.69 2.56
C ALA A 14 -2.26 20.02 3.22
N VAL A 15 -2.02 19.51 4.43
CA VAL A 15 -0.75 19.71 5.15
C VAL A 15 0.39 18.98 4.44
N THR A 16 0.14 17.75 3.97
CA THR A 16 1.13 16.98 3.20
C THR A 16 1.46 17.67 1.87
N LEU A 17 0.47 18.26 1.21
CA LEU A 17 0.65 19.02 -0.04
C LEU A 17 1.51 20.27 0.17
N GLU A 18 1.18 21.08 1.18
CA GLU A 18 1.90 22.32 1.47
C GLU A 18 3.33 22.07 1.94
N SER A 19 3.51 21.10 2.85
CA SER A 19 4.82 20.77 3.40
C SER A 19 5.70 19.95 2.46
N ARG A 20 5.10 19.32 1.44
CA ARG A 20 5.74 18.40 0.48
C ARG A 20 6.43 17.21 1.16
N GLN A 21 6.00 16.87 2.36
CA GLN A 21 6.63 15.91 3.25
C GLN A 21 5.55 15.10 3.98
N GLY A 22 5.81 13.80 4.14
CA GLY A 22 4.90 12.84 4.76
C GLY A 22 5.46 11.41 4.65
N ASP A 23 4.91 10.52 5.46
CA ASP A 23 5.18 9.09 5.44
C ASP A 23 4.22 8.34 4.50
N CYS A 24 4.13 7.01 4.63
CA CYS A 24 3.45 6.17 3.66
C CYS A 24 1.94 6.41 3.59
N ASP A 25 1.27 6.57 4.72
CA ASP A 25 -0.14 6.90 4.77
C ASP A 25 -0.40 8.36 4.41
N ASP A 26 0.39 9.32 4.90
CA ASP A 26 0.23 10.74 4.53
C ASP A 26 0.23 10.95 3.00
N LEU A 27 1.20 10.34 2.31
CA LEU A 27 1.35 10.45 0.86
C LEU A 27 0.23 9.71 0.12
N SER A 28 -0.20 8.56 0.64
CA SER A 28 -1.33 7.80 0.08
C SER A 28 -2.64 8.58 0.20
N PHE A 29 -2.92 9.20 1.35
CA PHE A 29 -4.10 10.04 1.56
C PHE A 29 -4.07 11.30 0.71
N LEU A 30 -2.90 11.93 0.54
CA LEU A 30 -2.74 13.02 -0.42
C LEU A 30 -3.10 12.58 -1.84
N TYR A 31 -2.54 11.45 -2.31
CA TYR A 31 -2.81 10.94 -3.64
C TYR A 31 -4.28 10.63 -3.86
N ILE A 32 -4.92 9.91 -2.93
CA ILE A 32 -6.35 9.59 -2.96
C ILE A 32 -7.19 10.88 -3.00
N SER A 33 -6.83 11.88 -2.20
CA SER A 33 -7.55 13.17 -2.17
C SER A 33 -7.46 13.90 -3.51
N LEU A 34 -6.29 13.90 -4.14
CA LEU A 34 -6.08 14.49 -5.46
C LEU A 34 -6.88 13.76 -6.55
N CYS A 35 -6.89 12.42 -6.55
CA CYS A 35 -7.71 11.63 -7.47
C CYS A 35 -9.20 11.93 -7.32
N ARG A 36 -9.70 11.90 -6.08
CA ARG A 36 -11.12 12.16 -5.79
C ARG A 36 -11.53 13.60 -6.12
N ALA A 37 -10.61 14.57 -6.05
CA ALA A 37 -10.87 15.96 -6.45
C ALA A 37 -11.12 16.14 -7.95
N VAL A 38 -10.74 15.15 -8.78
CA VAL A 38 -10.98 15.12 -10.24
C VAL A 38 -11.84 13.93 -10.65
N ASP A 39 -12.71 13.46 -9.74
CA ASP A 39 -13.67 12.37 -9.96
C ASP A 39 -13.07 11.00 -10.33
N ILE A 40 -11.80 10.76 -10.00
CA ILE A 40 -11.17 9.43 -10.14
C ILE A 40 -11.41 8.64 -8.84
N PRO A 41 -12.10 7.48 -8.89
CA PRO A 41 -12.27 6.65 -7.71
C PRO A 41 -10.91 6.14 -7.24
N ALA A 42 -10.60 6.36 -5.96
CA ALA A 42 -9.36 5.93 -5.34
C ALA A 42 -9.62 5.44 -3.91
N ARG A 43 -8.86 4.44 -3.45
CA ARG A 43 -9.05 3.80 -2.13
C ARG A 43 -7.72 3.50 -1.45
N PHE A 44 -7.77 3.43 -0.12
CA PHE A 44 -6.61 3.24 0.75
C PHE A 44 -6.29 1.76 1.00
N ILE A 45 -5.02 1.39 0.93
CA ILE A 45 -4.54 0.04 1.23
C ILE A 45 -3.54 0.11 2.39
N ARG A 46 -3.64 -0.84 3.33
CA ARG A 46 -2.70 -0.98 4.45
C ARG A 46 -2.22 -2.42 4.56
N GLY A 47 -0.95 -2.58 4.92
CA GLY A 47 -0.30 -3.87 4.98
C GLY A 47 1.14 -3.77 5.47
N TYR A 48 1.99 -4.62 4.90
CA TYR A 48 3.43 -4.63 5.15
C TYR A 48 4.22 -4.63 3.85
N LEU A 49 5.36 -3.94 3.86
CA LEU A 49 6.39 -4.09 2.84
C LEU A 49 7.47 -5.05 3.36
N ILE A 50 7.65 -6.16 2.64
CA ILE A 50 8.66 -7.18 2.93
C ILE A 50 9.96 -6.80 2.22
N THR A 51 11.03 -6.61 2.97
CA THR A 51 12.35 -6.27 2.45
C THR A 51 13.42 -7.23 2.96
N GLU A 52 14.29 -7.68 2.07
CA GLU A 52 15.53 -8.36 2.45
C GLU A 52 16.63 -7.33 2.69
N ASN A 53 17.20 -7.36 3.89
CA ASN A 53 18.28 -6.48 4.31
C ASN A 53 19.62 -6.97 3.76
N THR A 54 20.65 -6.13 3.82
CA THR A 54 21.99 -6.45 3.29
C THR A 54 22.65 -7.65 3.99
N ASP A 55 22.22 -7.99 5.20
CA ASP A 55 22.65 -9.15 5.97
C ASP A 55 21.82 -10.42 5.70
N GLY A 56 20.87 -10.35 4.77
CA GLY A 56 19.95 -11.44 4.42
C GLY A 56 18.75 -11.58 5.36
N ALA A 57 18.59 -10.70 6.34
CA ALA A 57 17.42 -10.71 7.22
C ALA A 57 16.18 -10.18 6.49
N ILE A 58 15.03 -10.83 6.69
CA ILE A 58 13.74 -10.36 6.16
C ILE A 58 13.06 -9.47 7.19
N THR A 59 12.68 -8.25 6.79
CA THR A 59 11.93 -7.30 7.61
C THR A 59 10.56 -7.06 7.00
N ALA A 60 9.53 -7.03 7.84
CA ALA A 60 8.18 -6.60 7.48
C ALA A 60 7.92 -5.23 8.10
N THR A 61 7.90 -4.18 7.28
CA THR A 61 7.66 -2.81 7.74
C THR A 61 6.19 -2.46 7.49
N PRO A 62 5.43 -1.96 8.49
CA PRO A 62 4.08 -1.45 8.25
C PRO A 62 4.08 -0.45 7.11
N HIS A 63 3.17 -0.63 6.15
CA HIS A 63 3.17 0.15 4.93
C HIS A 63 1.76 0.42 4.43
N ALA A 64 1.62 1.52 3.70
CA ALA A 64 0.37 1.96 3.11
C ALA A 64 0.58 2.52 1.71
N TRP A 65 -0.40 2.28 0.84
CA TRP A 65 -0.42 2.76 -0.54
C TRP A 65 -1.85 3.02 -0.99
N ALA A 66 -2.03 3.37 -2.26
CA ALA A 66 -3.34 3.66 -2.84
C ALA A 66 -3.68 2.69 -3.98
N GLU A 67 -4.97 2.58 -4.30
CA GLU A 67 -5.43 2.07 -5.58
C GLU A 67 -6.31 3.12 -6.25
N VAL A 68 -6.24 3.20 -7.58
CA VAL A 68 -7.14 3.99 -8.42
C VAL A 68 -7.94 3.09 -9.34
N PHE A 69 -9.23 3.37 -9.51
CA PHE A 69 -10.06 2.65 -10.46
C PHE A 69 -9.88 3.26 -11.84
N VAL A 70 -9.42 2.46 -12.78
CA VAL A 70 -9.36 2.84 -14.20
C VAL A 70 -10.48 2.10 -14.92
N GLY A 71 -11.47 2.86 -15.38
CA GLY A 71 -12.56 2.36 -16.21
C GLY A 71 -12.32 2.70 -17.67
N VAL A 72 -11.59 1.87 -18.41
CA VAL A 72 -11.52 1.99 -19.87
C VAL A 72 -12.61 1.09 -20.47
N ALA A 73 -13.29 1.56 -21.53
CA ALA A 73 -14.35 0.81 -22.18
C ALA A 73 -13.89 -0.62 -22.55
N GLY A 74 -14.67 -1.64 -22.16
CA GLY A 74 -14.37 -3.04 -22.42
C GLY A 74 -13.85 -3.80 -21.19
N GLN A 75 -12.94 -4.74 -21.40
CA GLN A 75 -12.44 -5.68 -20.37
C GLN A 75 -11.31 -5.10 -19.48
N LEU A 76 -10.86 -3.86 -19.74
CA LEU A 76 -9.71 -3.24 -19.08
C LEU A 76 -10.11 -2.37 -17.87
N SER A 77 -11.22 -2.71 -17.21
CA SER A 77 -11.66 -2.00 -16.00
C SER A 77 -11.11 -2.67 -14.74
N GLY A 78 -10.50 -1.91 -13.84
CA GLY A 78 -9.95 -2.48 -12.61
C GLY A 78 -9.29 -1.48 -11.67
N TRP A 79 -8.95 -1.96 -10.48
CA TRP A 79 -8.15 -1.23 -9.50
C TRP A 79 -6.67 -1.39 -9.84
N ILE A 80 -5.97 -0.26 -9.95
CA ILE A 80 -4.55 -0.19 -10.25
C ILE A 80 -3.82 0.32 -9.00
N PRO A 81 -2.86 -0.43 -8.44
CA PRO A 81 -2.09 0.00 -7.28
C PRO A 81 -1.16 1.17 -7.62
N VAL A 82 -0.97 2.07 -6.66
CA VAL A 82 -0.06 3.21 -6.74
C VAL A 82 0.71 3.32 -5.44
N GLU A 83 2.01 3.06 -5.51
CA GLU A 83 2.92 3.20 -4.39
C GLU A 83 3.46 4.63 -4.31
N CYS A 84 3.03 5.34 -3.25
CA CYS A 84 3.20 6.79 -3.09
C CYS A 84 4.45 7.17 -2.28
N ALA A 85 5.10 6.21 -1.62
CA ALA A 85 6.07 6.47 -0.56
C ALA A 85 7.43 5.79 -0.78
N CYS A 86 7.50 4.72 -1.56
CA CYS A 86 8.74 4.03 -1.86
C CYS A 86 9.63 4.81 -2.83
N SER A 87 10.87 5.07 -2.43
CA SER A 87 11.92 5.55 -3.34
C SER A 87 12.66 4.34 -3.91
N SER A 88 12.52 4.11 -5.22
CA SER A 88 13.34 3.11 -5.91
C SER A 88 14.68 3.70 -6.34
N THR A 89 15.73 2.89 -6.42
CA THR A 89 16.97 3.26 -7.11
C THR A 89 16.90 3.03 -8.62
N SER A 90 15.86 2.31 -9.09
CA SER A 90 15.63 2.09 -10.52
C SER A 90 14.99 3.32 -11.16
N ILE A 91 15.64 3.84 -12.20
CA ILE A 91 15.09 4.93 -13.01
C ILE A 91 13.74 4.55 -13.61
N GLU A 92 13.56 3.31 -14.06
CA GLU A 92 12.28 2.86 -14.64
C GLU A 92 11.15 2.86 -13.62
N ILE A 93 11.42 2.40 -12.41
CA ILE A 93 10.43 2.40 -11.33
C ILE A 93 10.05 3.83 -10.93
N ASN A 94 11.02 4.76 -10.92
CA ASN A 94 10.76 6.18 -10.69
C ASN A 94 9.99 6.82 -11.86
N ILE A 95 10.29 6.46 -13.11
CA ILE A 95 9.59 6.95 -14.31
C ILE A 95 8.13 6.48 -14.33
N HIS A 96 7.89 5.22 -13.97
CA HIS A 96 6.56 4.63 -13.91
C HIS A 96 5.81 4.91 -12.60
N GLN A 97 6.41 5.68 -11.67
CA GLN A 97 5.83 6.06 -10.37
C GLN A 97 5.24 4.91 -9.55
N ASN A 98 5.83 3.70 -9.66
CA ASN A 98 5.24 2.48 -9.10
C ASN A 98 3.74 2.29 -9.44
N PHE A 99 3.29 2.78 -10.60
CA PHE A 99 1.89 2.75 -11.01
C PHE A 99 1.56 1.42 -11.68
N GLY A 100 0.67 0.66 -11.06
CA GLY A 100 0.21 -0.65 -11.51
C GLY A 100 1.18 -1.80 -11.25
N LEU A 101 2.13 -1.60 -10.34
CA LEU A 101 3.01 -2.65 -9.85
C LEU A 101 2.78 -2.83 -8.36
N GLU A 102 2.27 -4.00 -7.98
CA GLU A 102 2.21 -4.49 -6.60
C GLU A 102 2.97 -5.82 -6.60
N SER A 103 4.24 -5.79 -6.17
CA SER A 103 5.07 -7.00 -6.11
C SER A 103 4.67 -7.88 -4.93
N ALA A 104 5.15 -9.12 -4.90
CA ALA A 104 4.92 -10.05 -3.79
C ALA A 104 5.44 -9.53 -2.43
N SER A 105 6.27 -8.49 -2.43
CA SER A 105 6.72 -7.78 -1.22
C SER A 105 5.62 -6.93 -0.57
N HIS A 106 4.57 -6.55 -1.29
CA HIS A 106 3.45 -5.78 -0.76
C HIS A 106 2.40 -6.74 -0.21
N LEU A 107 2.51 -7.04 1.08
CA LEU A 107 1.55 -7.89 1.78
C LEU A 107 0.33 -7.06 2.21
N ARG A 108 -0.77 -7.17 1.47
CA ARG A 108 -2.04 -6.49 1.75
C ARG A 108 -2.78 -7.14 2.91
N LEU A 109 -3.14 -6.35 3.92
CA LEU A 109 -3.97 -6.80 5.06
C LEU A 109 -5.34 -6.11 5.12
N PHE A 110 -5.44 -4.93 4.55
CA PHE A 110 -6.65 -4.13 4.56
C PHE A 110 -6.84 -3.44 3.21
N THR A 111 -8.06 -3.47 2.69
CA THR A 111 -8.47 -2.73 1.49
C THR A 111 -9.70 -1.92 1.82
N ASP A 112 -9.59 -0.61 1.65
CA ASP A 112 -10.68 0.32 1.87
C ASP A 112 -11.82 0.10 0.87
N ASP A 113 -13.08 0.28 1.28
CA ASP A 113 -14.25 0.30 0.39
C ASP A 113 -14.66 1.73 -0.03
N GLY A 114 -13.95 2.74 0.46
CA GLY A 114 -14.19 4.16 0.19
C GLY A 114 -15.07 4.84 1.23
N SER A 115 -15.61 4.11 2.20
CA SER A 115 -16.43 4.66 3.28
C SER A 115 -15.60 5.25 4.42
N ASN A 116 -16.14 6.25 5.10
CA ASN A 116 -15.54 6.79 6.32
C ASN A 116 -15.41 5.72 7.43
N ALA A 117 -16.31 4.74 7.46
CA ALA A 117 -16.28 3.65 8.44
C ALA A 117 -15.11 2.68 8.18
N SER A 118 -14.86 2.35 6.92
CA SER A 118 -13.73 1.54 6.48
C SER A 118 -12.40 2.24 6.82
N LEU A 119 -12.27 3.52 6.46
CA LEU A 119 -11.09 4.32 6.81
C LEU A 119 -10.88 4.42 8.34
N ALA A 120 -11.93 4.66 9.11
CA ALA A 120 -11.84 4.70 10.57
C ALA A 120 -11.33 3.36 11.15
N THR A 121 -11.80 2.24 10.59
CA THR A 121 -11.33 0.90 10.98
C THR A 121 -9.83 0.74 10.72
N SER A 122 -9.36 1.16 9.54
CA SER A 122 -7.94 1.09 9.17
C SER A 122 -7.03 1.89 10.12
N LEU A 123 -7.51 3.04 10.57
CA LEU A 123 -6.76 3.96 11.42
C LEU A 123 -6.79 3.58 12.91
N THR A 124 -7.62 2.61 13.31
CA THR A 124 -7.68 2.15 14.72
C THR A 124 -6.55 1.19 15.11
N GLY A 125 -5.74 0.75 14.14
CA GLY A 125 -4.67 -0.24 14.36
C GLY A 125 -5.20 -1.62 14.77
N ILE A 126 -4.30 -2.60 14.88
CA ILE A 126 -4.64 -3.87 15.54
C ILE A 126 -4.63 -3.60 17.04
N SER A 127 -5.81 -3.45 17.65
CA SER A 127 -5.94 -3.43 19.11
C SER A 127 -6.51 -4.76 19.59
N TYR A 128 -5.91 -5.29 20.65
CA TYR A 128 -6.46 -6.40 21.41
C TYR A 128 -6.76 -5.88 22.82
N VAL A 129 -7.89 -6.29 23.39
CA VAL A 129 -8.25 -5.97 24.77
C VAL A 129 -8.32 -7.29 25.53
N THR A 130 -7.40 -7.52 26.46
CA THR A 130 -7.53 -8.62 27.42
C THR A 130 -8.38 -8.11 28.59
N ARG A 131 -9.43 -8.86 28.97
CA ARG A 131 -10.20 -8.56 30.19
C ARG A 131 -9.53 -9.08 31.47
N ASP A 132 -8.45 -9.84 31.31
CA ASP A 132 -7.69 -10.46 32.38
C ASP A 132 -6.22 -10.03 32.28
N PRO A 133 -5.68 -9.29 33.26
CA PRO A 133 -4.31 -8.81 33.27
C PRO A 133 -3.27 -9.93 33.47
N SER A 134 -3.68 -11.17 33.76
CA SER A 134 -2.78 -12.33 33.80
C SER A 134 -2.47 -12.92 32.41
N ILE A 135 -3.25 -12.54 31.40
CA ILE A 135 -3.04 -13.00 30.02
C ILE A 135 -1.99 -12.11 29.36
N THR A 136 -0.80 -12.66 29.17
CA THR A 136 0.24 -12.07 28.32
C THR A 136 0.05 -12.58 26.89
N ILE A 137 -0.26 -11.67 25.96
CA ILE A 137 -0.29 -12.00 24.52
C ILE A 137 1.03 -11.57 23.90
N ILE A 138 1.82 -12.55 23.48
CA ILE A 138 3.06 -12.32 22.74
C ILE A 138 2.71 -12.40 21.25
N PHE A 139 2.70 -11.25 20.58
CA PHE A 139 2.60 -11.22 19.13
C PHE A 139 3.97 -11.50 18.54
N GLN A 140 4.09 -12.64 17.88
CA GLN A 140 5.23 -12.96 17.04
C GLN A 140 4.75 -12.83 15.58
N PRO A 141 5.51 -12.16 14.69
CA PRO A 141 5.24 -12.26 13.27
C PRO A 141 5.33 -13.73 12.90
N PHE A 142 4.20 -14.34 12.53
CA PHE A 142 4.18 -15.70 12.02
C PHE A 142 3.40 -15.67 10.71
N ALA A 143 4.15 -15.69 9.62
CA ALA A 143 3.64 -16.10 8.33
C ALA A 143 4.70 -17.05 7.78
N GLU A 144 4.62 -18.31 8.19
CA GLU A 144 5.37 -19.38 7.56
C GLU A 144 4.45 -20.01 6.53
N ILE A 145 4.52 -19.52 5.29
CA ILE A 145 3.75 -20.08 4.18
C ILE A 145 4.43 -21.39 3.76
N GLN A 146 4.05 -22.47 4.43
CA GLN A 146 4.43 -23.83 4.07
C GLN A 146 3.33 -24.44 3.17
N ASN A 147 3.70 -25.37 2.30
CA ASN A 147 2.76 -26.13 1.44
C ASN A 147 1.92 -25.27 0.47
N TYR A 148 2.45 -24.15 -0.01
CA TYR A 148 1.85 -23.47 -1.15
C TYR A 148 2.30 -24.10 -2.46
N GLN A 149 1.43 -24.05 -3.45
CA GLN A 149 1.77 -24.36 -4.83
C GLN A 149 1.56 -23.09 -5.65
N VAL A 150 2.61 -22.60 -6.28
CA VAL A 150 2.47 -21.53 -7.28
C VAL A 150 1.69 -22.12 -8.45
N LEU A 151 0.43 -21.71 -8.59
CA LEU A 151 -0.42 -22.14 -9.70
C LEU A 151 -0.07 -21.41 -11.00
N GLU A 152 0.34 -20.15 -10.87
CA GLU A 152 0.66 -19.28 -11.99
C GLU A 152 1.66 -18.21 -11.55
N SER A 153 2.70 -17.99 -12.35
CA SER A 153 3.65 -16.90 -12.17
C SER A 153 3.83 -16.24 -13.53
N LYS A 154 3.55 -14.94 -13.62
CA LYS A 154 3.56 -14.19 -14.88
C LYS A 154 4.43 -12.96 -14.76
N ASN A 155 4.99 -12.55 -15.88
CA ASN A 155 5.70 -11.29 -16.04
C ASN A 155 4.69 -10.21 -16.44
N LEU A 156 4.69 -9.09 -15.74
CA LEU A 156 3.98 -7.90 -16.22
C LEU A 156 4.75 -7.37 -17.43
N VAL A 157 4.14 -7.46 -18.61
CA VAL A 157 4.66 -6.86 -19.85
C VAL A 157 3.97 -5.52 -20.06
N ILE A 158 4.78 -4.50 -20.31
CA ILE A 158 4.35 -3.16 -20.67
C ILE A 158 4.91 -2.87 -22.06
N THR A 159 4.03 -2.68 -23.05
CA THR A 159 4.45 -2.38 -24.42
C THR A 159 4.80 -0.91 -24.61
N ASP A 160 5.49 -0.59 -25.71
CA ASP A 160 5.75 0.80 -26.13
C ASP A 160 4.47 1.62 -26.34
N SER A 161 3.33 0.95 -26.56
CA SER A 161 1.99 1.55 -26.64
C SER A 161 1.27 1.64 -25.29
N ASN A 162 1.97 1.40 -24.19
CA ASN A 162 1.46 1.41 -22.80
C ASN A 162 0.33 0.41 -22.55
N ILE A 163 0.29 -0.69 -23.30
CA ILE A 163 -0.61 -1.82 -23.06
C ILE A 163 0.03 -2.69 -21.99
N ARG A 164 -0.78 -3.12 -21.01
CA ARG A 164 -0.33 -3.92 -19.86
C ARG A 164 -1.01 -5.28 -19.90
N TYR A 165 -0.22 -6.34 -19.82
CA TYR A 165 -0.72 -7.70 -19.70
C TYR A 165 0.27 -8.57 -18.92
N TYR A 166 -0.21 -9.71 -18.45
CA TYR A 166 0.60 -10.68 -17.74
C TYR A 166 0.93 -11.85 -18.69
N GLU A 167 2.21 -12.11 -18.94
CA GLU A 167 2.75 -13.21 -19.76
C GLU A 167 3.37 -14.32 -18.90
#